data_AF-A0A2U8QW53-F1
#
_entry.id   AF-A0A2U8QW53-F1
#
_cell.length_a   1.000
_cell.length_b   1.000
_cell.length_c   1.000
_cell.angle_alpha   90.00
_cell.angle_beta   90.00
_cell.angle_gamma   90.00
#
_symmetry.space_group_name_H-M   'P 1'
#
loop_
_entity.id
_entity.type
_entity.pdbx_description
1 polymer ?
#
loop_
_entity_poly.entity_id
_entity_poly.type
_entity_poly.pdbx_seq_one_letter_code
_entity_poly.pdbx_strand_id
1 'polypeptide(L)'
;MKRIVMLVVLVFGFSLFSTAQESKKDSYTEKAKVESMEISKFLNVTDQSISDEITNVLAYKNEEMGENSPFGEERKIIFARHIETKLSALLTKEQLEKLKANKKLYNKAVGLE
;
A
#
# COMPACT_ATOMS: atom_id res chain seq x y z
N MET A 1 -49.64 3.31 -17.03
CA MET A 1 -48.37 2.57 -17.25
C MET A 1 -47.24 3.52 -17.64
N LYS A 2 -46.70 4.35 -16.71
CA LYS A 2 -45.54 5.24 -16.99
C LYS A 2 -44.53 5.36 -15.82
N ARG A 3 -44.73 4.64 -14.71
CA ARG A 3 -43.93 4.82 -13.48
C ARG A 3 -42.94 3.69 -13.20
N ILE A 4 -42.91 2.64 -14.02
CA ILE A 4 -42.06 1.45 -13.80
C ILE A 4 -40.68 1.59 -14.48
N VAL A 5 -40.55 2.45 -15.49
CA VAL A 5 -39.30 2.63 -16.26
C VAL A 5 -38.19 3.28 -15.42
N MET A 6 -38.52 3.96 -14.33
CA MET A 6 -37.54 4.71 -13.53
C MET A 6 -36.67 3.82 -12.61
N LEU A 7 -37.10 2.58 -12.31
CA LEU A 7 -36.37 1.68 -11.41
C LEU A 7 -35.24 0.89 -12.10
N VAL A 8 -35.30 0.72 -13.43
CA VAL A 8 -34.28 -0.06 -14.18
C VAL A 8 -32.98 0.73 -14.36
N VAL A 9 -33.04 2.07 -14.37
CA VAL A 9 -31.84 2.91 -14.53
C VAL A 9 -30.94 2.89 -13.29
N LEU A 10 -31.50 2.65 -12.10
CA LEU A 10 -30.75 2.71 -10.84
C LEU A 10 -29.86 1.48 -10.60
N VAL A 11 -30.20 0.33 -11.17
CA VAL A 11 -29.45 -0.93 -10.99
C VAL A 11 -28.17 -0.96 -11.84
N PHE A 12 -28.14 -0.27 -12.99
CA PHE A 12 -26.94 -0.17 -13.83
C PHE A 12 -25.86 0.78 -13.29
N GLY A 13 -26.19 1.63 -12.31
CA GLY A 13 -25.21 2.53 -11.69
C GLY A 13 -24.19 1.82 -10.79
N PHE A 14 -24.54 0.68 -10.19
CA PHE A 14 -23.69 0.01 -9.19
C PHE A 14 -22.59 -0.87 -9.78
N SER A 15 -22.73 -1.37 -11.01
CA SER A 15 -21.74 -2.25 -11.64
C SER A 15 -20.46 -1.53 -12.09
N LEU A 16 -20.54 -0.22 -12.36
CA LEU A 16 -19.38 0.57 -12.81
C LEU A 16 -18.39 0.92 -11.68
N PHE A 17 -18.83 0.90 -10.42
CA PHE A 17 -17.96 1.21 -9.28
C PHE A 17 -17.03 0.03 -8.91
N SER A 18 -17.43 -1.21 -9.19
CA SER A 18 -16.61 -2.40 -8.90
C SER A 18 -15.33 -2.42 -9.75
N THR A 19 -15.42 -2.07 -11.03
CA THR A 19 -14.27 -2.08 -11.96
C THR A 19 -13.20 -1.04 -11.61
N ALA A 20 -13.59 0.07 -10.97
CA ALA A 20 -12.66 1.11 -10.51
C ALA A 20 -11.92 0.75 -9.21
N GLN A 21 -12.45 -0.18 -8.42
CA GLN A 21 -11.77 -0.67 -7.21
C GLN A 21 -10.71 -1.73 -7.56
N GLU A 22 -11.01 -2.60 -8.52
CA GLU A 22 -10.10 -3.66 -8.97
C GLU A 22 -8.86 -3.08 -9.67
N SER A 23 -9.04 -2.07 -10.54
CA SER A 23 -7.93 -1.39 -11.22
C SER A 23 -7.00 -0.62 -10.27
N LYS A 24 -7.52 -0.07 -9.16
CA LYS A 24 -6.71 0.58 -8.12
C LYS A 24 -5.86 -0.43 -7.35
N LYS A 25 -6.41 -1.61 -7.06
CA LYS A 25 -5.70 -2.67 -6.36
C LYS A 25 -4.49 -3.19 -7.15
N ASP A 26 -4.66 -3.33 -8.46
CA ASP A 26 -3.55 -3.67 -9.35
C ASP A 26 -2.47 -2.59 -9.35
N SER A 27 -2.86 -1.31 -9.42
CA SER A 27 -1.93 -0.18 -9.35
C SER A 27 -1.13 -0.13 -8.04
N TYR A 28 -1.77 -0.40 -6.89
CA TYR A 28 -1.07 -0.44 -5.59
C TYR A 28 -0.06 -1.57 -5.51
N THR A 29 -0.37 -2.71 -6.11
CA THR A 29 0.51 -3.88 -6.17
C THR A 29 1.72 -3.62 -7.07
N GLU A 30 1.50 -3.01 -8.23
CA GLU A 30 2.60 -2.61 -9.13
C GLU A 30 3.51 -1.58 -8.48
N LYS A 31 2.94 -0.56 -7.83
CA LYS A 31 3.73 0.43 -7.07
C LYS A 31 4.54 -0.26 -5.98
N ALA A 32 3.94 -1.18 -5.23
CA ALA A 32 4.61 -1.92 -4.16
C ALA A 32 5.77 -2.79 -4.67
N LYS A 33 5.66 -3.40 -5.86
CA LYS A 33 6.75 -4.17 -6.47
C LYS A 33 7.97 -3.29 -6.75
N VAL A 34 7.75 -2.09 -7.30
CA VAL A 34 8.84 -1.14 -7.58
C VAL A 34 9.50 -0.68 -6.28
N GLU A 35 8.71 -0.35 -5.26
CA GLU A 35 9.20 0.06 -3.94
C GLU A 35 9.97 -1.08 -3.25
N SER A 36 9.47 -2.30 -3.32
CA SER A 36 10.13 -3.48 -2.76
C SER A 36 11.47 -3.74 -3.43
N MET A 37 11.56 -3.67 -4.76
CA MET A 37 12.85 -3.82 -5.46
C MET A 37 13.88 -2.78 -5.01
N GLU A 38 13.45 -1.53 -4.83
CA GLU A 38 14.32 -0.45 -4.33
C GLU A 38 14.84 -0.77 -2.91
N ILE A 39 13.95 -1.17 -1.99
CA ILE A 39 14.29 -1.51 -0.61
C ILE A 39 15.16 -2.77 -0.53
N SER A 40 14.77 -3.84 -1.19
CA SER A 40 15.50 -5.12 -1.22
C SER A 40 16.92 -4.92 -1.77
N LYS A 41 17.07 -4.12 -2.83
CA LYS A 41 18.39 -3.77 -3.39
C LYS A 41 19.22 -2.94 -2.41
N PHE A 42 18.62 -1.95 -1.75
CA PHE A 42 19.33 -1.10 -0.78
C PHE A 42 19.80 -1.89 0.46
N LEU A 43 19.00 -2.86 0.90
CA LEU A 43 19.25 -3.67 2.09
C LEU A 43 19.95 -5.01 1.80
N ASN A 44 20.28 -5.29 0.53
CA ASN A 44 20.83 -6.56 0.06
C ASN A 44 19.98 -7.77 0.51
N VAL A 45 18.66 -7.66 0.42
CA VAL A 45 17.76 -8.79 0.66
C VAL A 45 17.88 -9.74 -0.54
N THR A 46 18.51 -10.88 -0.30
CA THR A 46 18.71 -11.93 -1.32
C THR A 46 17.65 -13.02 -1.27
N ASP A 47 16.91 -13.13 -0.16
CA ASP A 47 15.84 -14.09 0.00
C ASP A 47 14.58 -13.58 -0.72
N GLN A 48 14.14 -14.32 -1.74
CA GLN A 48 12.97 -13.97 -2.53
C GLN A 48 11.69 -13.97 -1.68
N SER A 49 11.54 -14.88 -0.73
CA SER A 49 10.37 -14.95 0.16
C SER A 49 10.27 -13.67 0.98
N ILE A 50 11.39 -13.18 1.51
CA ILE A 50 11.42 -11.91 2.26
C ILE A 50 11.06 -10.74 1.34
N SER A 51 11.59 -10.72 0.11
CA SER A 51 11.26 -9.66 -0.86
C SER A 51 9.77 -9.66 -1.27
N ASP A 52 9.15 -10.83 -1.37
CA ASP A 52 7.72 -10.97 -1.66
C ASP A 52 6.89 -10.50 -0.46
N GLU A 53 7.29 -10.82 0.77
CA GLU A 53 6.64 -10.34 1.98
C GLU A 53 6.76 -8.81 2.15
N ILE A 54 7.91 -8.22 1.84
CA ILE A 54 8.09 -6.76 1.78
C ILE A 54 7.11 -6.16 0.77
N THR A 55 6.97 -6.78 -0.40
CA THR A 55 6.01 -6.33 -1.43
C THR A 55 4.58 -6.34 -0.88
N ASN A 56 4.18 -7.39 -0.17
CA ASN A 56 2.84 -7.48 0.42
C ASN A 56 2.61 -6.40 1.48
N VAL A 57 3.60 -6.11 2.33
CA VAL A 57 3.51 -5.03 3.33
C VAL A 57 3.36 -3.66 2.65
N LEU A 58 4.10 -3.41 1.57
CA LEU A 58 4.02 -2.14 0.83
C LEU A 58 2.73 -2.02 0.01
N ALA A 59 2.20 -3.12 -0.52
CA ALA A 59 0.91 -3.14 -1.20
C ALA A 59 -0.21 -2.80 -0.22
N TYR A 60 -0.21 -3.42 0.97
CA TYR A 60 -1.12 -3.08 2.06
C TYR A 60 -1.02 -1.60 2.45
N LYS A 61 0.20 -1.06 2.61
CA LYS A 61 0.40 0.37 2.86
C LYS A 61 -0.22 1.24 1.75
N ASN A 62 0.07 0.93 0.49
CA ASN A 62 -0.42 1.71 -0.66
C ASN A 62 -1.94 1.66 -0.79
N GLU A 63 -2.56 0.52 -0.50
CA GLU A 63 -4.03 0.35 -0.48
C GLU A 63 -4.68 1.18 0.63
N GLU A 64 -4.16 1.09 1.86
CA GLU A 64 -4.70 1.82 3.02
C GLU A 64 -4.48 3.33 2.92
N MET A 65 -3.33 3.76 2.38
CA MET A 65 -2.95 5.18 2.29
C MET A 65 -3.23 5.81 0.91
N GLY A 66 -3.99 5.13 0.05
CA GLY A 66 -4.32 5.60 -1.30
C GLY A 66 -5.10 6.91 -1.35
N GLU A 67 -5.29 7.45 -2.55
CA GLU A 67 -5.76 8.82 -2.86
C GLU A 67 -7.06 9.30 -2.17
N ASN A 68 -7.88 8.38 -1.66
CA ASN A 68 -9.14 8.71 -1.00
C ASN A 68 -9.12 8.50 0.52
N SER A 69 -7.96 8.16 1.09
CA SER A 69 -7.90 7.76 2.48
C SER A 69 -7.88 8.98 3.40
N PRO A 70 -8.85 9.13 4.34
CA PRO A 70 -8.99 10.31 5.20
C PRO A 70 -7.99 10.26 6.37
N PHE A 71 -6.74 9.86 6.11
CA PHE A 71 -5.70 9.85 7.12
C PHE A 71 -5.31 11.29 7.48
N GLY A 72 -5.81 11.80 8.61
CA GLY A 72 -5.19 12.92 9.30
C GLY A 72 -3.76 12.58 9.75
N GLU A 73 -2.94 13.59 10.03
CA GLU A 73 -1.51 13.42 10.34
C GLU A 73 -1.24 12.43 11.48
N GLU A 74 -2.02 12.50 12.57
CA GLU A 74 -1.87 11.57 13.69
C GLU A 74 -2.10 10.12 13.28
N ARG A 75 -3.12 9.85 12.46
CA ARG A 75 -3.38 8.50 11.96
C ARG A 75 -2.26 8.01 11.04
N LYS A 76 -1.66 8.90 10.22
CA LYS A 76 -0.51 8.53 9.38
C LYS A 76 0.67 8.09 10.23
N ILE A 77 0.97 8.80 11.32
CA ILE A 77 2.07 8.44 12.23
C ILE A 77 1.82 7.08 12.89
N ILE A 78 0.60 6.82 13.35
CA ILE A 78 0.23 5.53 13.96
C ILE A 78 0.36 4.40 12.93
N PHE A 79 -0.15 4.62 11.71
CA PHE A 79 -0.06 3.63 10.64
C PHE A 79 1.38 3.39 10.18
N ALA A 80 2.20 4.44 10.09
CA ALA A 80 3.62 4.33 9.78
C ALA A 80 4.37 3.45 10.79
N ARG A 81 4.07 3.58 12.10
CA ARG A 81 4.61 2.68 13.14
C ARG A 81 4.15 1.23 12.96
N HIS A 82 2.92 1.03 12.50
CA HIS A 82 2.40 -0.31 12.20
C HIS A 82 3.13 -0.95 11.01
N ILE A 83 3.38 -0.18 9.95
CA ILE A 83 4.18 -0.63 8.81
C ILE A 83 5.63 -0.91 9.23
N GLU A 84 6.24 -0.03 10.02
CA GLU A 84 7.57 -0.24 10.59
C GLU A 84 7.64 -1.55 11.38
N THR A 85 6.63 -1.83 12.22
CA THR A 85 6.55 -3.08 12.99
C THR A 85 6.51 -4.30 12.07
N LYS A 86 5.72 -4.26 10.99
CA LYS A 86 5.68 -5.33 10.00
C LYS A 86 7.04 -5.52 9.32
N LEU A 87 7.68 -4.43 8.87
CA LEU A 87 9.02 -4.50 8.27
C LEU A 87 10.08 -5.02 9.25
N SER A 88 9.98 -4.69 10.55
CA SER A 88 10.91 -5.18 11.58
C SER A 88 10.81 -6.68 11.84
N ALA A 89 9.68 -7.31 11.48
CA ALA A 89 9.52 -8.76 11.55
C ALA A 89 10.19 -9.47 10.36
N LEU A 90 10.39 -8.75 9.25
CA LEU A 90 10.97 -9.28 8.00
C LEU A 90 12.47 -9.02 7.90
N LEU A 91 12.90 -7.86 8.38
CA LEU A 91 14.27 -7.36 8.26
C LEU A 91 15.08 -7.70 9.51
N THR A 92 16.38 -7.92 9.34
CA THR A 92 17.28 -7.94 10.49
C THR A 92 17.34 -6.56 11.14
N LYS A 93 17.75 -6.51 12.41
CA LYS A 93 17.97 -5.24 13.11
C LYS A 93 18.90 -4.30 12.34
N GLU A 94 19.98 -4.84 11.77
CA GLU A 94 20.94 -4.06 10.98
C GLU A 94 20.30 -3.48 9.71
N GLN A 95 19.51 -4.28 9.00
CA GLN A 95 18.79 -3.83 7.80
C GLN A 95 17.75 -2.75 8.14
N LEU A 96 17.02 -2.91 9.25
CA LEU A 96 16.05 -1.91 9.69
C LEU A 96 16.71 -0.58 10.08
N GLU A 97 17.82 -0.63 10.82
CA GLU A 97 18.59 0.57 11.17
C GLU A 97 19.18 1.26 9.93
N LYS A 98 19.68 0.47 8.96
CA LYS A 98 20.15 0.98 7.67
C LYS A 98 19.02 1.66 6.89
N LEU A 99 17.82 1.08 6.89
CA LEU A 99 16.64 1.69 6.28
C LEU A 99 16.30 3.03 6.94
N LYS A 100 16.22 3.06 8.28
CA LYS A 100 15.93 4.28 9.07
C LYS A 100 16.95 5.40 8.86
N ALA A 101 18.22 5.04 8.70
CA ALA A 101 19.28 6.00 8.40
C ALA A 101 19.05 6.71 7.05
N ASN A 102 18.43 6.03 6.07
CA ASN A 102 17.98 6.64 4.82
C ASN A 102 16.56 7.21 4.99
N LYS A 103 16.45 8.41 5.57
CA LYS A 103 15.16 9.06 5.85
C LYS A 103 14.20 9.12 4.65
N LYS A 104 14.73 9.34 3.44
CA LYS A 104 13.91 9.40 2.23
C LYS A 104 13.26 8.05 1.93
N LEU A 105 14.07 6.98 1.91
CA LEU A 105 13.58 5.63 1.62
C LEU A 105 12.70 5.10 2.77
N TYR A 106 13.07 5.41 4.02
CA TYR A 106 12.29 5.07 5.20
C TYR A 106 10.90 5.72 5.15
N ASN A 107 10.81 7.05 4.99
CA ASN A 107 9.54 7.76 4.96
C ASN A 107 8.64 7.21 3.84
N LYS A 108 9.19 6.93 2.67
CA LYS A 108 8.48 6.28 1.57
C LYS A 108 7.98 4.87 1.93
N ALA A 109 8.82 4.07 2.59
CA ALA A 109 8.49 2.72 3.02
C ALA A 109 7.35 2.70 4.06
N VAL A 110 7.32 3.66 4.98
CA VAL A 110 6.29 3.73 6.04
C VAL A 110 5.11 4.66 5.71
N GLY A 111 5.15 5.39 4.60
CA GLY A 111 4.06 6.29 4.16
C GLY A 111 4.05 7.66 4.83
N LEU A 112 5.22 8.18 5.24
CA LEU A 112 5.41 9.52 5.80
C LEU A 112 5.96 10.53 4.78
N GLU A 113 5.88 10.21 3.49
CA GLU A 113 6.20 11.12 2.39
C GLU A 113 5.05 12.07 2.02
#